data_AF-A0A3S4HEB6-F1
#
_entry.id   AF-A0A3S4HEB6-F1
#
_cell.length_a   1.000
_cell.length_b   1.000
_cell.length_c   1.000
_cell.angle_alpha   90.00
_cell.angle_beta   90.00
_cell.angle_gamma   90.00
#
_symmetry.space_group_name_H-M   'P 1'
#
loop_
_entity.id
_entity.type
_entity.pdbx_description
1 polymer ?
#
loop_
_entity_poly.entity_id
_entity_poly.type
_entity_poly.pdbx_seq_one_letter_code
_entity_poly.pdbx_strand_id
1 'polypeptide(L)'
;MAIKLIVGLANPGAEYAATRHNAGAWYVDLLAERLRAPLREEPKFFGYTSRITLEGEDVRLLVPTTFMNLSGKAVGAMASFYRIQPDEILVAHDELDLPPGVAKFKLGRRPRRPQWSERHHQQAGQ
;
A
#
# COMPACT_ATOMS: atom_id res chain seq x y z
N MET A 1 -2.70 -12.34 -13.62
CA MET A 1 -2.55 -12.02 -12.19
C MET A 1 -3.40 -10.81 -11.91
N ALA A 2 -4.28 -10.88 -10.90
CA ALA A 2 -5.25 -9.83 -10.60
C ALA A 2 -4.85 -9.11 -9.31
N ILE A 3 -5.03 -7.79 -9.28
CA ILE A 3 -4.83 -7.00 -8.05
C ILE A 3 -5.93 -7.38 -7.06
N LYS A 4 -5.53 -7.72 -5.82
CA LYS A 4 -6.45 -8.11 -4.73
C LYS A 4 -6.47 -7.10 -3.60
N LEU A 5 -5.51 -6.19 -3.54
CA LEU A 5 -5.43 -5.12 -2.55
C LEU A 5 -5.02 -3.81 -3.22
N ILE A 6 -5.81 -2.76 -2.99
CA ILE A 6 -5.49 -1.39 -3.35
C ILE A 6 -5.31 -0.59 -2.07
N VAL A 7 -4.14 0.01 -1.89
CA VAL A 7 -3.77 0.79 -0.71
C VAL A 7 -3.63 2.25 -1.09
N GLY A 8 -4.29 3.14 -0.35
CA GLY A 8 -4.11 4.59 -0.47
C GLY A 8 -3.27 5.11 0.68
N LEU A 9 -2.03 5.50 0.43
CA LEU A 9 -1.19 6.10 1.47
C LEU A 9 -1.64 7.54 1.75
N ALA A 10 -1.58 7.90 3.02
CA ALA A 10 -1.82 9.24 3.53
C ALA A 10 -0.97 9.46 4.80
N ASN A 11 -0.76 10.72 5.14
CA ASN A 11 -0.24 11.10 6.46
C ASN A 11 -1.42 11.47 7.38
N PRO A 12 -1.58 10.82 8.54
CA PRO A 12 -2.63 11.17 9.49
C PRO A 12 -2.34 12.53 10.16
N GLY A 13 -3.38 13.35 10.31
CA GLY A 13 -3.30 14.66 10.99
C GLY A 13 -4.12 15.74 10.28
N ALA A 14 -4.80 16.61 11.04
CA ALA A 14 -5.63 17.69 10.49
C ALA A 14 -4.83 18.67 9.62
N GLU A 15 -3.54 18.81 9.90
CA GLU A 15 -2.57 19.60 9.13
C GLU A 15 -2.29 19.05 7.71
N TYR A 16 -2.58 17.77 7.46
CA TYR A 16 -2.38 17.13 6.15
C TYR A 16 -3.66 17.03 5.32
N ALA A 17 -4.83 17.25 5.92
CA ALA A 17 -6.15 17.00 5.32
C ALA A 17 -6.38 17.71 3.97
N ALA A 18 -5.78 18.89 3.77
CA ALA A 18 -5.90 19.68 2.54
C ALA A 18 -4.62 19.72 1.67
N THR A 19 -3.62 18.90 1.99
CA THR A 19 -2.34 18.87 1.26
C THR A 19 -2.32 17.77 0.20
N ARG A 20 -1.50 17.94 -0.85
CA ARG A 20 -1.32 16.95 -1.92
C ARG A 20 -0.88 15.56 -1.42
N HIS A 21 -0.41 15.48 -0.17
CA HIS A 21 0.05 14.26 0.51
C HIS A 21 -1.03 13.21 0.77
N ASN A 22 -2.30 13.51 0.50
CA ASN A 22 -3.41 12.56 0.65
C ASN A 22 -3.95 12.03 -0.69
N ALA A 23 -3.26 12.27 -1.80
CA ALA A 23 -3.70 11.81 -3.12
C ALA A 23 -3.96 10.29 -3.18
N GLY A 24 -3.16 9.50 -2.45
CA GLY A 24 -3.36 8.06 -2.32
C GLY A 24 -4.69 7.70 -1.64
N ALA A 25 -4.97 8.31 -0.50
CA ALA A 25 -6.26 8.13 0.20
C ALA A 25 -7.44 8.62 -0.65
N TRP A 26 -7.35 9.82 -1.26
CA TRP A 26 -8.41 10.35 -2.13
C TRP A 26 -8.75 9.42 -3.28
N TYR A 27 -7.74 8.77 -3.88
CA TYR A 27 -7.96 7.78 -4.92
C TYR A 27 -8.81 6.61 -4.42
N VAL A 28 -8.49 6.09 -3.23
CA VAL A 28 -9.22 4.97 -2.63
C VAL A 28 -10.62 5.38 -2.17
N ASP A 29 -10.77 6.56 -1.59
CA ASP A 29 -12.06 7.13 -1.18
C ASP A 29 -12.99 7.28 -2.39
N LEU A 30 -12.52 7.92 -3.47
CA LEU A 30 -13.29 8.10 -4.71
C LEU A 30 -13.65 6.75 -5.35
N LEU A 31 -12.75 5.76 -5.30
CA LEU A 31 -13.02 4.43 -5.81
C LEU A 31 -14.11 3.72 -4.99
N ALA A 32 -14.02 3.80 -3.66
CA ALA A 32 -15.01 3.27 -2.74
C ALA A 32 -16.39 3.92 -2.94
N GLU A 33 -16.44 5.24 -3.12
CA GLU A 33 -17.66 5.98 -3.40
C GLU A 33 -18.31 5.57 -4.74
N ARG A 34 -17.52 5.55 -5.83
CA ARG A 34 -18.01 5.18 -7.16
C ARG A 34 -18.59 3.76 -7.20
N LEU A 35 -18.03 2.86 -6.40
CA LEU A 35 -18.46 1.48 -6.29
C LEU A 35 -19.43 1.23 -5.13
N ARG A 36 -19.90 2.30 -4.46
CA ARG A 36 -20.87 2.26 -3.35
C ARG A 36 -20.46 1.32 -2.22
N ALA A 37 -19.17 1.26 -1.94
CA ALA A 37 -18.57 0.39 -0.94
C ALA A 37 -17.83 1.24 0.10
N PRO A 38 -18.56 1.95 1.00
CA PRO A 38 -17.95 2.91 1.91
C PRO A 38 -16.91 2.26 2.80
N LEU A 39 -15.80 2.97 2.99
CA LEU A 39 -14.74 2.55 3.89
C LEU A 39 -15.24 2.57 5.34
N ARG A 40 -14.85 1.56 6.11
CA ARG A 40 -15.15 1.42 7.54
C ARG A 40 -13.87 1.25 8.31
N GLU A 41 -13.80 1.85 9.50
CA GLU A 41 -12.65 1.69 10.37
C GLU A 41 -12.54 0.22 10.80
N GLU A 42 -11.36 -0.36 10.66
CA GLU A 42 -11.09 -1.73 11.08
C GLU A 42 -9.76 -1.78 11.85
N PRO A 43 -9.80 -1.65 13.19
CA PRO A 43 -8.59 -1.51 14.02
C PRO A 43 -7.57 -2.63 13.83
N LYS A 44 -8.03 -3.85 13.50
CA LYS A 44 -7.16 -5.01 13.25
C LYS A 44 -6.21 -4.80 12.05
N PHE A 45 -6.57 -3.91 11.13
CA PHE A 45 -5.77 -3.55 9.95
C PHE A 45 -5.19 -2.14 10.03
N PHE A 46 -5.33 -1.45 11.17
CA PHE A 46 -4.76 -0.12 11.40
C PHE A 46 -5.19 0.90 10.34
N GLY A 47 -6.47 0.89 9.95
CA GLY A 47 -6.96 1.79 8.92
C GLY A 47 -8.44 1.62 8.59
N TYR A 48 -8.88 2.37 7.58
CA TYR A 48 -10.18 2.23 6.97
C TYR A 48 -10.13 1.22 5.83
N THR A 49 -11.13 0.35 5.75
CA THR A 49 -11.15 -0.76 4.81
C THR A 49 -12.50 -0.89 4.14
N SER A 50 -12.48 -1.47 2.93
CA SER A 50 -13.70 -1.87 2.23
C SER A 50 -13.39 -3.05 1.33
N ARG A 51 -14.45 -3.64 0.77
CA ARG A 51 -14.37 -4.67 -0.26
C ARG A 51 -15.21 -4.22 -1.44
N ILE A 52 -14.61 -4.29 -2.62
CA ILE A 52 -15.25 -4.02 -3.90
C ILE A 52 -15.14 -5.25 -4.78
N THR A 53 -15.93 -5.29 -5.85
CA THR A 53 -15.80 -6.28 -6.92
C THR A 53 -15.38 -5.55 -8.20
N LEU A 54 -14.26 -5.96 -8.80
CA LEU A 54 -13.77 -5.44 -10.07
C LEU A 54 -13.65 -6.61 -11.05
N GLU A 55 -14.34 -6.51 -12.19
CA GLU A 55 -14.33 -7.56 -13.24
C GLU A 55 -14.66 -8.98 -12.72
N GLY A 56 -15.47 -9.07 -11.67
CA GLY A 56 -15.85 -10.35 -11.04
C GLY A 56 -14.92 -10.82 -9.93
N GLU A 57 -13.83 -10.10 -9.65
CA GLU A 57 -12.86 -10.44 -8.60
C GLU A 57 -13.07 -9.58 -7.35
N ASP A 58 -12.94 -10.19 -6.17
CA ASP A 58 -12.98 -9.50 -4.88
C ASP A 58 -11.66 -8.74 -4.65
N VAL A 59 -11.74 -7.41 -4.54
CA VAL A 59 -10.60 -6.53 -4.28
C VAL A 59 -10.82 -5.79 -2.96
N ARG A 60 -9.77 -5.78 -2.12
CA ARG A 60 -9.78 -5.04 -0.86
C ARG A 60 -9.23 -3.65 -1.04
N LEU A 61 -9.84 -2.72 -0.31
CA LEU A 61 -9.39 -1.34 -0.20
C LEU A 61 -8.82 -1.12 1.21
N LEU A 62 -7.73 -0.38 1.30
CA LEU A 62 -7.11 -0.01 2.57
C LEU A 62 -6.60 1.43 2.53
N VAL A 63 -6.99 2.22 3.51
CA VAL A 63 -6.38 3.52 3.82
C VAL A 63 -5.81 3.43 5.24
N PRO A 64 -4.48 3.27 5.40
CA PRO A 64 -3.86 3.21 6.71
C PRO A 64 -4.09 4.50 7.51
N THR A 65 -4.40 4.37 8.80
CA THR A 65 -4.43 5.50 9.75
C THR A 65 -3.13 5.63 10.55
N THR A 66 -2.15 4.78 10.27
CA THR A 66 -0.78 4.90 10.79
C THR A 66 -0.03 6.05 10.12
N PHE A 67 1.01 6.58 10.76
CA PHE A 67 1.99 7.42 10.07
C PHE A 67 2.55 6.72 8.82
N MET A 68 2.88 7.48 7.78
CA MET A 68 3.26 6.94 6.47
C MET A 68 4.47 6.01 6.55
N ASN A 69 5.47 6.34 7.38
CA ASN A 69 6.64 5.48 7.64
C ASN A 69 6.29 4.12 8.29
N LEU A 70 5.09 3.98 8.85
CA LEU A 70 4.57 2.77 9.49
C LEU A 70 3.44 2.11 8.68
N SER A 71 3.11 2.61 7.49
CA SER A 71 2.04 2.06 6.64
C SER A 71 2.30 0.60 6.24
N GLY A 72 3.56 0.16 6.21
CA GLY A 72 3.91 -1.25 6.01
C GLY A 72 3.29 -2.19 7.04
N LYS A 73 2.99 -1.72 8.26
CA LYS A 73 2.30 -2.50 9.29
C LYS A 73 0.86 -2.79 8.90
N ALA A 74 0.12 -1.78 8.44
CA ALA A 74 -1.27 -1.92 7.99
C ALA A 74 -1.36 -2.82 6.76
N VAL A 75 -0.53 -2.55 5.75
CA VAL A 75 -0.47 -3.34 4.51
C VAL A 75 -0.09 -4.79 4.81
N GLY A 76 0.94 -5.00 5.63
CA GLY A 76 1.40 -6.34 6.01
C GLY A 76 0.35 -7.13 6.80
N ALA A 77 -0.41 -6.49 7.69
CA ALA A 77 -1.48 -7.13 8.45
C ALA A 77 -2.60 -7.63 7.53
N MET A 78 -3.07 -6.80 6.59
CA MET A 78 -4.12 -7.19 5.66
C MET A 78 -3.64 -8.25 4.65
N ALA A 79 -2.44 -8.05 4.08
CA ALA A 79 -1.86 -9.00 3.13
C ALA A 79 -1.68 -10.39 3.73
N SER A 80 -1.17 -10.47 4.97
CA SER A 80 -0.99 -11.75 5.67
C SER A 80 -2.32 -12.43 5.98
N PHE A 81 -3.32 -11.67 6.45
CA PHE A 81 -4.63 -12.20 6.81
C PHE A 81 -5.37 -12.81 5.61
N TYR A 82 -5.33 -12.12 4.45
CA TYR A 82 -5.99 -12.58 3.22
C TYR A 82 -5.09 -13.36 2.27
N ARG A 83 -3.84 -13.64 2.67
CA ARG A 83 -2.84 -14.36 1.85
C ARG A 83 -2.57 -13.70 0.50
N ILE A 84 -2.57 -12.38 0.47
CA ILE A 84 -2.34 -11.56 -0.73
C ILE A 84 -0.83 -11.47 -0.96
N GLN A 85 -0.38 -11.82 -2.16
CA GLN A 85 1.02 -11.74 -2.54
C GLN A 85 1.42 -10.30 -2.90
N PRO A 86 2.70 -9.91 -2.73
CA PRO A 86 3.14 -8.53 -2.99
C PRO A 86 2.87 -8.01 -4.42
N ASP A 87 2.86 -8.90 -5.41
CA ASP A 87 2.52 -8.62 -6.81
C ASP A 87 1.01 -8.48 -7.08
N GLU A 88 0.17 -8.80 -6.11
CA GLU A 88 -1.28 -8.59 -6.12
C GLU A 88 -1.67 -7.28 -5.39
N ILE A 89 -0.70 -6.48 -4.95
CA ILE A 89 -0.91 -5.23 -4.20
C ILE A 89 -0.60 -4.03 -5.09
N LEU A 90 -1.57 -3.13 -5.23
CA LEU A 90 -1.40 -1.80 -5.81
C LEU A 90 -1.35 -0.77 -4.69
N VAL A 91 -0.31 0.07 -4.66
CA VAL A 91 -0.18 1.17 -3.71
C VAL A 91 -0.25 2.49 -4.46
N ALA A 92 -1.26 3.29 -4.13
CA ALA A 92 -1.41 4.67 -4.57
C ALA A 92 -0.80 5.61 -3.52
N HIS A 93 0.10 6.48 -3.94
CA HIS A 93 0.73 7.50 -3.11
C HIS A 93 0.99 8.76 -3.94
N ASP A 94 1.25 9.88 -3.28
CA ASP A 94 1.69 11.12 -3.92
C ASP A 94 3.15 11.01 -4.39
N GLU A 95 3.45 11.61 -5.54
CA GLU A 95 4.81 11.70 -6.07
C GLU A 95 5.11 13.18 -6.32
N LEU A 96 6.07 13.73 -5.57
CA LEU A 96 6.40 15.15 -5.61
C LEU A 96 7.05 15.56 -6.95
N ASP A 97 7.69 14.59 -7.61
CA ASP A 97 8.38 14.80 -8.88
C ASP A 97 7.45 14.81 -10.10
N LEU A 98 6.15 14.50 -9.93
CA LEU A 98 5.18 14.50 -11.03
C LEU A 98 4.37 15.80 -11.07
N PRO A 99 4.21 16.42 -12.26
CA PRO A 99 3.34 17.57 -12.39
C PRO A 99 1.88 17.17 -12.14
N PRO A 100 1.04 18.10 -11.67
CA PRO A 100 -0.38 17.82 -11.42
C PRO A 100 -1.09 17.28 -12.67
N GLY A 101 -1.95 16.28 -12.48
CA GLY A 101 -2.68 15.61 -13.58
C GLY A 101 -1.92 14.46 -14.22
N VAL A 102 -0.67 14.19 -13.80
CA VAL A 102 0.11 13.03 -14.26
C VAL A 102 0.10 11.94 -13.20
N ALA A 103 -0.29 10.72 -13.63
CA ALA A 103 -0.17 9.50 -12.84
C ALA A 103 0.75 8.52 -13.56
N LYS A 104 1.54 7.76 -12.81
CA LYS A 104 2.48 6.77 -13.36
C LYS A 104 2.42 5.48 -12.58
N PHE A 105 2.40 4.36 -13.29
CA PHE A 105 2.57 3.03 -12.68
C PHE A 105 4.05 2.68 -12.58
N LYS A 106 4.45 2.11 -11.43
CA LYS A 106 5.80 1.60 -11.19
C LYS A 106 5.69 0.25 -10.50
N LEU A 107 6.30 -0.77 -11.10
CA LEU A 107 6.43 -2.07 -10.44
C LEU A 107 7.61 -2.03 -9.47
N GLY A 108 7.34 -2.19 -8.17
CA GLY A 108 8.37 -2.30 -7.15
C GLY A 108 9.22 -3.55 -7.39
N ARG A 109 10.55 -3.40 -7.35
CA ARG A 109 11.47 -4.56 -7.28
C ARG A 109 11.69 -4.91 -5.81
N ARG A 110 11.78 -6.21 -5.48
CA ARG A 110 12.20 -6.66 -4.15
C ARG A 110 13.50 -5.94 -3.76
N PRO A 111 13.64 -5.42 -2.52
CA PRO A 111 14.95 -4.99 -2.03
C PRO A 111 15.92 -6.17 -2.17
N ARG A 112 17.07 -5.97 -2.83
CA ARG A 112 18.14 -6.99 -2.81
C ARG A 112 18.47 -7.25 -1.34
N ARG A 113 18.27 -8.49 -0.88
CA ARG A 113 18.83 -8.90 0.41
C ARG A 113 20.33 -8.62 0.37
N PRO A 114 20.90 -7.97 1.39
CA PRO A 114 22.35 -7.86 1.50
C PRO A 114 22.95 -9.27 1.56
N GLN A 115 23.79 -9.63 0.58
CA GLN A 115 24.58 -10.87 0.61
C GLN A 115 25.74 -10.69 1.60
N TRP A 116 25.48 -10.80 2.91
CA TRP A 116 26.52 -10.76 3.95
C TRP A 116 26.88 -12.14 4.52
N SER A 117 26.41 -13.26 3.94
CA SER A 117 26.62 -14.59 4.52
C SER A 117 27.61 -15.52 3.79
N GLU A 118 28.29 -15.08 2.73
CA GLU A 118 29.18 -15.98 1.94
C GLU A 118 30.68 -15.60 1.92
N ARG A 119 31.11 -14.54 2.62
CA ARG A 119 32.53 -14.11 2.64
C ARG A 119 33.28 -14.30 3.96
N HIS A 120 32.93 -15.28 4.78
CA HIS A 120 33.70 -15.55 6.02
C HIS A 120 34.17 -17.01 6.20
N HIS A 121 34.14 -17.86 5.15
CA HIS A 121 34.63 -19.24 5.25
C HIS A 121 35.81 -19.61 4.33
N GLN A 122 36.55 -18.65 3.79
CA GLN A 122 37.72 -18.94 2.93
C GLN A 122 39.06 -18.34 3.38
N GLN A 123 39.21 -17.91 4.63
CA GLN A 123 40.51 -17.43 5.15
C GLN A 123 40.90 -18.01 6.52
N ALA A 124 40.53 -19.26 6.81
CA ALA A 124 41.11 -20.02 7.92
C ALA A 124 41.60 -21.36 7.37
N GLY A 125 42.77 -21.34 6.73
CA GLY A 125 43.33 -22.52 6.07
C GLY A 125 44.49 -22.16 5.14
N GLN A 126 45.51 -21.50 5.70
CA GLN A 126 46.91 -21.51 5.27
C GLN A 126 47.75 -20.85 6.36
#